data_AF-A0A3M0XIR1-F1
#
_entry.id   AF-A0A3M0XIR1-F1
#
_cell.length_a   1.000
_cell.length_b   1.000
_cell.length_c   1.000
_cell.angle_alpha   90.00
_cell.angle_beta   90.00
_cell.angle_gamma   90.00
#
_symmetry.space_group_name_H-M   'P 1'
#
loop_
_entity.id
_entity.type
_entity.pdbx_description
1 polymer ?
#
loop_
_entity_poly.entity_id
_entity_poly.type
_entity_poly.pdbx_seq_one_letter_code
_entity_poly.pdbx_strand_id
1 'polypeptide(L)' 'MHQDKPIRSIIKTISWRFVATLATVALVWVVSGSFSVGLKVGAVEVFLKMFLYYLHERTWDNINWGRLKPFSRQPNGTKQ' A
#
# COMPACT_ATOMS: atom_id res chain seq x y z
N MET A 1 8.23 -25.51 -9.29
CA MET A 1 7.64 -24.20 -8.89
C MET A 1 8.55 -23.59 -7.85
N HIS A 2 9.37 -22.60 -8.21
CA HIS A 2 10.14 -21.84 -7.22
C HIS A 2 9.14 -21.00 -6.42
N GLN A 3 8.81 -21.44 -5.21
CA GLN A 3 8.05 -20.61 -4.29
C GLN A 3 8.96 -19.45 -3.87
N ASP A 4 8.83 -18.32 -4.56
CA ASP A 4 9.45 -17.07 -4.13
C ASP A 4 8.92 -16.75 -2.75
N LYS A 5 9.77 -16.93 -1.73
CA LYS A 5 9.40 -16.72 -0.33
C LYS A 5 8.84 -15.29 -0.22
N PRO A 6 7.57 -15.09 0.19
CA PRO A 6 6.92 -13.76 0.22
C PRO A 6 7.71 -12.73 1.03
N ILE A 7 8.50 -13.21 2.00
CA ILE A 7 9.47 -12.43 2.78
C ILE A 7 10.51 -11.68 1.91
N ARG A 8 11.03 -12.29 0.84
CA ARG A 8 12.06 -11.64 -0.01
C ARG A 8 11.48 -10.44 -0.76
N SER A 9 10.23 -10.55 -1.23
CA SER A 9 9.54 -9.47 -1.94
C SER A 9 9.13 -8.32 -1.01
N ILE A 10 8.73 -8.62 0.22
CA ILE A 10 8.42 -7.60 1.23
C ILE A 10 9.68 -6.81 1.60
N ILE A 11 10.79 -7.49 1.89
CA ILE A 11 12.06 -6.83 2.22
C ILE A 11 12.53 -5.95 1.07
N LYS A 12 12.49 -6.46 -0.17
CA LYS A 12 12.86 -5.67 -1.36
C LYS A 12 12.01 -4.41 -1.50
N THR A 13 10.70 -4.51 -1.24
CA THR A 13 9.78 -3.36 -1.31
C THR A 13 10.08 -2.33 -0.22
N ILE A 14 10.38 -2.78 1.00
CA ILE A 14 10.77 -1.91 2.10
C ILE A 14 12.09 -1.20 1.78
N SER A 15 13.11 -1.92 1.34
CA SER A 15 14.39 -1.33 0.92
C SER A 15 14.21 -0.29 -0.17
N TRP A 16 13.41 -0.60 -1.20
CA TRP A 16 13.12 0.36 -2.27
C TRP A 16 12.42 1.63 -1.75
N ARG A 17 11.52 1.49 -0.76
CA ARG A 17 10.84 2.64 -0.15
C ARG A 17 11.81 3.54 0.62
N PHE A 18 12.77 2.98 1.35
CA PHE A 18 13.80 3.77 2.01
C PHE A 18 14.67 4.54 1.01
N VAL A 19 15.10 3.88 -0.07
CA VAL A 19 15.89 4.53 -1.14
C VAL A 19 15.08 5.67 -1.78
N ALA A 20 13.80 5.44 -2.06
CA ALA A 20 12.93 6.46 -2.66
C ALA A 20 12.77 7.69 -1.75
N THR A 21 12.51 7.51 -0.45
CA THR A 21 12.37 8.64 0.48
C THR A 21 13.69 9.40 0.65
N LEU A 22 14.83 8.71 0.70
CA LEU A 22 16.15 9.35 0.72
C LEU A 22 16.40 10.15 -0.57
N ALA A 23 15.99 9.61 -1.73
CA ALA A 23 16.09 10.31 -3.00
C ALA A 23 15.22 11.58 -3.03
N THR A 24 13.99 11.54 -2.49
CA THR A 24 13.14 12.74 -2.36
C THR A 24 13.80 13.79 -1.48
N VAL A 25 14.30 13.41 -0.29
CA VAL A 25 14.98 14.33 0.63
C VAL A 25 16.21 14.94 -0.03
N ALA A 26 17.02 14.12 -0.71
CA ALA A 26 18.21 14.58 -1.43
C ALA A 26 17.85 15.51 -2.61
N LEU A 27 16.82 15.18 -3.39
CA LEU A 27 16.36 16.01 -4.50
C LEU A 27 15.88 17.37 -4.00
N VAL A 28 15.05 17.39 -2.96
CA VAL A 28 14.58 18.64 -2.35
C VAL A 28 15.72 19.44 -1.75
N TRP A 29 16.70 18.77 -1.13
CA TRP A 29 17.90 19.43 -0.61
C TRP A 29 18.73 20.08 -1.72
N VAL A 30 18.95 19.38 -2.84
CA VAL A 30 19.68 19.92 -4.00
C VAL A 30 18.94 21.12 -4.62
N VAL A 31 17.60 21.04 -4.72
CA VAL A 31 16.79 22.10 -5.33
C VAL A 31 16.64 23.32 -4.39
N SER A 32 16.39 23.10 -3.11
CA SER A 32 16.15 24.18 -2.13
C SER A 32 17.42 24.70 -1.46
N GLY A 33 18.54 23.98 -1.53
CA GLY A 33 19.78 24.28 -0.81
C GLY A 33 19.73 24.08 0.71
N SER A 34 18.55 23.78 1.28
CA SER A 34 18.34 23.64 2.73
C SER A 34 17.94 22.23 3.12
N PHE A 35 18.76 21.59 3.97
CA PHE A 35 18.51 20.25 4.46
C PHE A 35 17.22 20.16 5.32
N SER A 36 16.91 21.22 6.07
CA SER A 36 15.69 21.31 6.86
C SER A 36 14.42 21.26 6.00
N VAL A 37 14.45 21.79 4.78
CA VAL A 37 13.33 21.71 3.83
C VAL A 37 13.18 20.29 3.31
N GLY A 38 14.29 19.64 2.93
CA GLY A 38 14.30 18.24 2.51
C GLY A 38 13.68 17.31 3.54
N LEU A 39 14.06 17.44 4.82
CA LEU A 39 13.50 16.66 5.92
C LEU A 39 11.99 16.89 6.10
N LYS A 40 11.53 18.14 6.02
CA LYS A 40 10.10 18.46 6.12
C LYS A 40 9.31 17.82 4.99
N VAL A 41 9.80 17.91 3.75
CA VAL A 41 9.13 17.29 2.60
C VAL A 41 9.13 15.77 2.71
N GLY A 42 10.26 15.16 3.09
CA GLY A 42 10.32 13.71 3.33
C GLY A 42 9.35 13.23 4.40
N ALA A 43 9.20 13.97 5.50
CA ALA A 43 8.21 13.67 6.54
C ALA A 43 6.78 13.76 5.99
N VAL A 44 6.45 14.85 5.29
CA VAL A 44 5.14 15.05 4.65
C VAL A 44 4.85 13.95 3.64
N GLU A 45 5.84 13.50 2.84
CA GLU A 45 5.67 12.41 1.86
C GLU A 45 5.21 11.12 2.54
N VAL A 46 5.81 10.76 3.67
CA VAL A 46 5.46 9.54 4.43
C VAL A 46 4.03 9.65 4.98
N PHE A 47 3.69 10.80 5.59
CA PHE A 47 2.33 11.04 6.10
C PHE A 47 1.30 11.02 4.98
N LEU A 48 1.59 11.63 3.84
CA LEU A 48 0.71 11.68 2.68
C LEU A 48 0.45 10.27 2.13
N LYS A 49 1.49 9.42 2.06
CA LYS A 49 1.35 8.01 1.65
C LYS A 49 0.45 7.22 2.61
N MET A 50 0.62 7.39 3.91
CA MET A 50 -0.25 6.73 4.90
C MET A 50 -1.70 7.20 4.78
N PHE A 51 -1.90 8.51 4.63
CA PHE A 51 -3.22 9.10 4.48
C PHE A 51 -3.90 8.65 3.17
N LEU A 52 -3.19 8.69 2.05
CA LEU A 52 -3.67 8.18 0.76
C LEU A 52 -3.98 6.68 0.81
N TYR A 53 -3.13 5.88 1.46
CA TYR A 53 -3.38 4.45 1.61
C TYR A 53 -4.65 4.19 2.40
N TYR A 54 -4.85 4.91 3.51
CA TYR A 54 -6.08 4.82 4.29
C TYR A 54 -7.32 5.21 3.48
N LEU A 55 -7.27 6.34 2.75
CA LEU A 55 -8.38 6.76 1.89
C LEU A 55 -8.63 5.77 0.75
N HIS A 56 -7.57 5.21 0.16
CA HIS A 56 -7.66 4.20 -0.88
C HIS A 56 -8.34 2.94 -0.36
N GLU A 57 -7.90 2.42 0.80
CA GLU A 57 -8.52 1.26 1.44
C GLU A 57 -9.98 1.53 1.79
N ARG A 58 -10.30 2.72 2.31
CA ARG A 58 -11.67 3.11 2.65
C ARG A 58 -12.57 3.25 1.42
N THR A 59 -12.04 3.82 0.35
CA THR A 59 -12.76 3.95 -0.93
C THR A 59 -12.97 2.57 -1.55
N TRP A 60 -11.97 1.69 -1.46
CA TRP A 60 -12.06 0.32 -1.96
C TRP A 60 -13.06 -0.52 -1.17
N ASP A 61 -13.12 -0.39 0.15
CA ASP A 61 -14.10 -1.06 1.00
C ASP A 61 -15.55 -0.64 0.67
N ASN A 62 -15.75 0.63 0.30
CA ASN A 62 -17.03 1.13 -0.17
C ASN A 62 -17.38 0.63 -1.59
N ILE A 63 -16.38 0.24 -2.39
CA ILE A 63 -16.58 -0.31 -3.72
C ILE A 63 -16.88 -1.81 -3.59
N ASN A 64 -18.15 -2.18 -3.74
CA ASN A 64 -18.65 -3.56 -3.73
C ASN A 64 -18.27 -4.36 -4.99
N TRP A 65 -17.02 -4.33 -5.41
CA TRP A 65 -16.58 -5.07 -6.59
C TRP A 65 -16.32 -6.53 -6.24
N GLY A 66 -17.14 -7.45 -6.76
CA GLY A 66 -16.87 -8.89 -6.68
C GLY A 66 -17.41 -9.64 -5.46
N ARG A 67 -18.31 -9.06 -4.65
CA ARG A 67 -19.07 -9.88 -3.67
C ARG A 67 -20.02 -10.82 -4.42
N LEU A 68 -19.53 -12.00 -4.79
CA LEU A 68 -20.39 -13.13 -5.10
C LEU A 68 -21.16 -13.44 -3.82
N LYS A 69 -22.49 -13.26 -3.85
CA LYS A 69 -23.36 -13.75 -2.79
C LYS A 69 -22.97 -15.22 -2.54
N PRO A 70 -22.69 -15.66 -1.29
CA PRO A 70 -22.42 -17.05 -1.06
C PRO A 70 -23.61 -17.83 -1.62
N PHE A 71 -23.32 -18.76 -2.53
CA PHE A 71 -24.31 -19.71 -3.01
C PHE A 71 -24.85 -20.41 -1.76
N SER A 72 -26.04 -19.99 -1.33
CA SER A 72 -26.76 -20.62 -0.24
C SER A 72 -26.98 -22.06 -0.69
N ARG A 73 -26.24 -23.01 -0.12
CA ARG A 73 -26.60 -24.43 -0.23
C ARG A 73 -28.02 -24.52 0.29
N GLN A 74 -28.99 -24.69 -0.61
CA GLN A 74 -30.31 -25.14 -0.21
C GLN A 74 -30.12 -26.51 0.46
N PRO A 75 -30.55 -26.71 1.72
CA PRO A 75 -30.53 -28.04 2.32
C PRO A 75 -31.54 -28.91 1.58
N ASN A 76 -30.98 -29.82 0.79
CA ASN A 76 -31.48 -31.14 0.42
C ASN A 76 -33.01 -31.31 0.45
N GLY A 77 -33.64 -31.21 -0.73
CA GLY A 77 -34.99 -31.69 -0.94
C GLY A 77 -35.08 -33.18 -0.61
N THR A 78 -35.69 -33.47 0.53
CA THR A 78 -36.12 -34.78 0.97
C THR A 78 -36.86 -35.49 -0.14
N LYS A 79 -36.38 -36.69 -0.49
CA LYS A 79 -37.16 -37.67 -1.23
C LYS A 79 -38.48 -37.91 -0.49
N GLN A 80 -39.59 -37.77 -1.20
CA GLN A 80 -40.81 -38.54 -0.96
C GLN A 80 -41.30 -39.05 -2.31
#